data_AF-A0A411E050-F1
#
_entry.id   AF-A0A411E050-F1
#
_cell.length_a   1.000
_cell.length_b   1.000
_cell.length_c   1.000
_cell.angle_alpha   90.00
_cell.angle_beta   90.00
_cell.angle_gamma   90.00
#
_symmetry.space_group_name_H-M   'P 1'
#
loop_
_entity.id
_entity.type
_entity.pdbx_description
1 polymer ?
#
loop_
_entity_poly.entity_id
_entity_poly.type
_entity_poly.pdbx_seq_one_letter_code
_entity_poly.pdbx_strand_id
1 'polypeptide(L)'
;LNKTKPLWTRNPDDISQEEYGEFYKSLTNDWEDHLAVKHFSVEGQLEFRALLFLPRRAPFDLFENRKQKNKIKLYVRRVFIMENCEDLIPEYLNFLNGVVDSEDLPLNISREMLQQNKILKVIRKNLVKKSLELFDELTEDKDNYKKFYENFSKNLKLGIHEDSTNRKKLAEFLRYHTSSSGDDMCSLKEYVSRMKESQKHIYYITGETREQVHNSAFVERVKKRGFEVIYMTEPIDEYCVQQLKEYDGKTLVSVTKEGLELPEDEDEKKKYEEQKTKFENLCKVMKDILDKRVEKVVVSNRLVTSPCCIVTSQYGWTANMERIMKAQALRDTSTMGYMAAKKHLEINPDHSIVDALRQKADADKNDKSVKDLVMLLFESSLLSSGFTLEDPGVFASRIYRMIKLGLGIDDDDEAAVEETVEADEEMPPLEGDDEDASRMEEVD
;
A
#
# COMPACT_ATOMS: atom_id res chain seq x y z
N LEU A 1 -24.72 -41.62 -11.07
CA LEU A 1 -23.32 -41.17 -11.01
C LEU A 1 -23.12 -39.75 -11.54
N ASN A 2 -23.74 -39.33 -12.66
CA ASN A 2 -23.69 -37.92 -13.12
C ASN A 2 -25.03 -37.20 -12.87
N LYS A 3 -25.25 -36.67 -11.65
CA LYS A 3 -26.46 -35.88 -11.34
C LYS A 3 -26.37 -34.44 -11.88
N THR A 4 -25.16 -33.90 -12.02
CA THR A 4 -24.92 -32.54 -12.52
C THR A 4 -24.92 -32.51 -14.04
N LYS A 5 -25.99 -31.98 -14.64
CA LYS A 5 -26.03 -31.73 -16.10
C LYS A 5 -25.09 -30.57 -16.44
N PRO A 6 -24.34 -30.62 -17.57
CA PRO A 6 -23.46 -29.52 -17.99
C PRO A 6 -24.24 -28.22 -18.22
N LEU A 7 -24.18 -27.30 -17.25
CA LEU A 7 -25.00 -26.09 -17.26
C LEU A 7 -24.62 -25.14 -18.42
N TRP A 8 -23.32 -25.08 -18.74
CA TRP A 8 -22.77 -24.26 -19.83
C TRP A 8 -23.22 -24.68 -21.24
N THR A 9 -23.90 -25.82 -21.39
CA THR A 9 -24.40 -26.28 -22.70
C THR A 9 -25.83 -25.79 -22.99
N ARG A 10 -26.54 -25.27 -21.98
CA ARG A 10 -27.88 -24.71 -22.11
C ARG A 10 -27.82 -23.22 -22.50
N ASN A 11 -28.93 -22.71 -23.02
CA ASN A 11 -29.10 -21.29 -23.30
C ASN A 11 -29.09 -20.51 -21.97
N PRO A 12 -28.26 -19.46 -21.80
CA PRO A 12 -28.25 -18.62 -20.60
C PRO A 12 -29.62 -18.12 -20.15
N ASP A 13 -30.51 -17.78 -21.08
CA ASP A 13 -31.84 -17.24 -20.81
C ASP A 13 -32.80 -18.26 -20.17
N ASP A 14 -32.53 -19.55 -20.34
CA ASP A 14 -33.32 -20.67 -19.82
C ASP A 14 -32.76 -21.24 -18.51
N ILE A 15 -31.81 -20.55 -17.88
CA ILE A 15 -31.15 -20.98 -16.64
C ILE A 15 -31.50 -20.01 -15.52
N SER A 16 -32.10 -20.54 -14.46
CA SER A 16 -32.41 -19.77 -13.25
C SER A 16 -31.17 -19.49 -12.39
N GLN A 17 -31.23 -18.47 -11.54
CA GLN A 17 -30.16 -18.19 -10.56
C GLN A 17 -29.97 -19.33 -9.55
N GLU A 18 -31.04 -20.05 -9.22
CA GLU A 18 -31.00 -21.21 -8.33
C GLU A 18 -30.16 -22.35 -8.95
N GLU A 19 -30.34 -22.62 -10.24
CA GLU A 19 -29.54 -23.63 -10.95
C GLU A 19 -28.05 -23.24 -11.05
N TYR A 20 -27.74 -21.95 -11.24
CA TYR A 20 -26.36 -21.46 -11.17
C TYR A 20 -25.78 -21.62 -9.76
N GLY A 21 -26.55 -21.32 -8.71
CA GLY A 21 -26.15 -21.48 -7.31
C GLY A 21 -25.86 -22.94 -6.95
N GLU A 22 -26.76 -23.87 -7.29
CA GLU A 22 -26.55 -25.30 -7.08
C GLU A 22 -25.32 -25.83 -7.82
N PHE A 23 -25.13 -25.38 -9.08
CA PHE A 23 -23.95 -25.74 -9.85
C PHE A 23 -22.66 -25.20 -9.22
N TYR A 24 -22.65 -23.94 -8.77
CA TYR A 24 -21.51 -23.34 -8.08
C TYR A 24 -21.13 -24.12 -6.82
N LYS A 25 -22.10 -24.39 -5.94
CA LYS A 25 -21.88 -25.18 -4.71
C LYS A 25 -21.31 -26.57 -5.02
N SER A 26 -21.85 -27.24 -6.05
CA SER A 26 -21.33 -28.53 -6.52
C SER A 26 -19.94 -28.44 -7.13
N LEU A 27 -19.56 -27.30 -7.72
CA LEU A 27 -18.27 -27.10 -8.38
C LEU A 27 -17.15 -26.83 -7.37
N THR A 28 -17.43 -25.99 -6.37
CA THR A 28 -16.44 -25.42 -5.44
C THR A 28 -16.44 -26.08 -4.06
N ASN A 29 -17.47 -26.86 -3.73
CA ASN A 29 -17.78 -27.32 -2.37
C ASN A 29 -18.01 -26.17 -1.37
N ASP A 30 -18.34 -24.98 -1.87
CA ASP A 30 -18.82 -23.88 -1.04
C ASP A 30 -20.27 -24.17 -0.62
N TRP A 31 -20.62 -23.78 0.61
CA TRP A 31 -21.98 -23.92 1.13
C TRP A 31 -22.82 -22.65 0.89
N GLU A 32 -22.18 -21.50 0.62
CA GLU A 32 -22.85 -20.28 0.18
C GLU A 32 -23.02 -20.25 -1.35
N ASP A 33 -23.98 -19.46 -1.85
CA ASP A 33 -24.09 -19.18 -3.28
C ASP A 33 -23.01 -18.20 -3.74
N HIS A 34 -22.74 -18.17 -5.05
CA HIS A 34 -21.85 -17.17 -5.64
C HIS A 34 -22.37 -15.74 -5.45
N LEU A 35 -21.48 -14.76 -5.55
CA LEU A 35 -21.84 -13.34 -5.58
C LEU A 35 -22.39 -12.96 -6.95
N ALA A 36 -21.73 -13.43 -8.01
CA ALA A 36 -22.11 -13.15 -9.39
C ALA A 36 -21.63 -14.26 -10.33
N VAL A 37 -22.29 -14.37 -11.49
CA VAL A 37 -21.97 -15.36 -12.53
C VAL A 37 -21.93 -14.69 -13.89
N LYS A 38 -20.97 -15.08 -14.72
CA LYS A 38 -20.89 -14.71 -16.14
C LYS A 38 -20.91 -15.97 -16.99
N HIS A 39 -21.98 -16.14 -17.75
CA HIS A 39 -22.13 -17.20 -18.76
C HIS A 39 -21.93 -16.60 -20.15
N PHE A 40 -21.01 -17.15 -20.93
CA PHE A 40 -20.80 -16.72 -22.30
C PHE A 40 -20.31 -17.86 -23.20
N SER A 41 -20.55 -17.70 -24.50
CA SER A 41 -19.97 -18.50 -25.58
C SER A 41 -19.10 -17.61 -26.46
N VAL A 42 -18.08 -18.22 -27.08
CA VAL A 42 -17.28 -17.63 -28.15
C VAL A 42 -17.41 -18.55 -29.35
N GLU A 43 -17.74 -17.96 -30.49
CA GLU A 43 -17.93 -18.65 -31.78
C GLU A 43 -16.91 -18.14 -32.80
N GLY A 44 -16.62 -18.93 -33.84
CA GLY A 44 -15.74 -18.54 -34.94
C GLY A 44 -14.49 -19.42 -35.04
N GLN A 45 -13.30 -18.82 -35.08
CA GLN A 45 -12.04 -19.58 -35.27
C GLN A 45 -11.73 -20.51 -34.08
N LEU A 46 -12.23 -20.19 -32.89
CA LEU A 46 -12.11 -20.99 -31.69
C LEU A 46 -13.45 -21.00 -30.97
N GLU A 47 -14.05 -22.18 -30.86
CA GLU A 47 -15.33 -22.35 -30.20
C GLU A 47 -15.15 -22.86 -28.77
N PHE A 48 -15.72 -22.13 -27.82
CA PHE A 48 -15.83 -22.57 -26.43
C PHE A 48 -16.98 -21.89 -25.69
N ARG A 49 -17.44 -22.54 -24.63
CA ARG A 49 -18.40 -21.98 -23.67
C ARG A 49 -17.76 -21.92 -22.30
N ALA A 50 -18.12 -20.91 -21.53
CA ALA A 50 -17.56 -20.72 -20.20
C ALA A 50 -18.59 -20.21 -19.20
N LEU A 51 -18.43 -20.68 -17.97
CA LEU A 51 -19.09 -20.17 -16.78
C LEU A 51 -18.01 -19.69 -15.81
N LEU A 52 -18.06 -18.40 -15.47
CA LEU A 52 -17.21 -17.78 -14.45
C LEU A 52 -18.06 -17.37 -13.27
N PHE A 53 -17.63 -17.75 -12.07
CA PHE A 53 -18.28 -17.45 -10.81
C PHE A 53 -17.36 -16.61 -9.94
N LEU A 54 -17.91 -15.52 -9.45
CA LEU A 54 -17.31 -14.70 -8.41
C LEU A 54 -17.79 -15.21 -7.05
N PRO A 55 -16.92 -15.74 -6.18
CA PRO A 55 -17.30 -16.14 -4.83
C PRO A 55 -17.72 -14.93 -3.98
N ARG A 56 -18.57 -15.16 -2.96
CA ARG A 56 -18.98 -14.09 -2.01
C ARG A 56 -17.86 -13.66 -1.07
N ARG A 57 -16.94 -14.56 -0.78
CA ARG A 57 -15.85 -14.34 0.17
C ARG A 57 -14.54 -14.76 -0.46
N ALA A 58 -13.49 -14.02 -0.17
CA ALA A 58 -12.14 -14.45 -0.54
C ALA A 58 -11.77 -15.70 0.28
N PRO A 59 -11.16 -16.73 -0.34
CA PRO A 59 -10.65 -17.86 0.41
C PRO A 59 -9.46 -17.41 1.26
N PHE A 60 -9.31 -17.98 2.47
CA PHE A 60 -8.27 -17.59 3.42
C PHE A 60 -6.84 -17.76 2.87
N ASP A 61 -6.67 -18.65 1.90
CA ASP A 61 -5.41 -19.02 1.27
C ASP A 61 -5.19 -18.38 -0.11
N LEU A 62 -5.96 -17.34 -0.48
CA LEU A 62 -5.92 -16.74 -1.83
C LEU A 62 -4.52 -16.31 -2.31
N PHE A 63 -3.66 -15.90 -1.38
CA PHE A 63 -2.30 -15.43 -1.66
C PHE A 63 -1.21 -16.43 -1.20
N GLU A 64 -1.56 -17.68 -0.93
CA GLU A 64 -0.59 -18.73 -0.61
C GLU A 64 0.03 -19.30 -1.90
N ASN A 65 1.25 -18.84 -2.23
CA ASN A 65 1.98 -19.21 -3.45
C ASN A 65 2.25 -20.72 -3.66
N ARG A 66 2.08 -21.55 -2.62
CA ARG A 66 2.33 -23.00 -2.65
C ARG A 66 1.11 -23.85 -3.00
N LYS A 67 -0.09 -23.26 -3.09
CA LYS A 67 -1.35 -23.97 -3.36
C LYS A 67 -1.77 -23.85 -4.83
N GLN A 68 -2.78 -24.64 -5.22
CA GLN A 68 -3.38 -24.60 -6.56
C GLN A 68 -3.77 -23.17 -6.93
N LYS A 69 -3.23 -22.68 -8.05
CA LYS A 69 -3.32 -21.29 -8.48
C LYS A 69 -4.57 -20.99 -9.30
N ASN A 70 -5.24 -21.98 -9.89
CA ASN A 70 -6.40 -21.74 -10.75
C ASN A 70 -7.53 -22.76 -10.48
N LYS A 71 -8.71 -22.23 -10.16
CA LYS A 71 -9.95 -22.99 -9.85
C LYS A 71 -10.89 -23.15 -11.04
N ILE A 72 -10.46 -22.74 -12.24
CA ILE A 72 -11.20 -22.94 -13.49
C ILE A 72 -10.82 -24.29 -14.08
N LYS A 73 -11.83 -25.15 -14.25
CA LYS A 73 -11.69 -26.49 -14.85
C LYS A 73 -11.79 -26.41 -16.36
N LEU A 74 -10.83 -27.00 -17.06
CA LEU A 74 -10.81 -27.06 -18.51
C LEU A 74 -11.37 -28.39 -19.01
N TYR A 75 -12.34 -28.29 -19.91
CA TYR A 75 -12.99 -29.38 -20.60
C TYR A 75 -12.77 -29.25 -22.10
N VAL A 76 -12.74 -30.40 -22.78
CA VAL A 76 -12.75 -30.48 -24.23
C VAL A 76 -13.84 -31.45 -24.65
N ARG A 77 -14.81 -30.96 -25.41
CA ARG A 77 -16.01 -31.72 -25.81
C ARG A 77 -16.72 -32.37 -24.61
N ARG A 78 -16.85 -31.61 -23.52
CA ARG A 78 -17.42 -32.04 -22.22
C ARG A 78 -16.62 -33.11 -21.47
N VAL A 79 -15.40 -33.42 -21.91
CA VAL A 79 -14.48 -34.31 -21.20
C VAL A 79 -13.52 -33.48 -20.38
N PHE A 80 -13.44 -33.75 -19.08
CA PHE A 80 -12.49 -33.07 -18.20
C PHE A 80 -11.06 -33.37 -18.65
N ILE A 81 -10.25 -32.31 -18.79
CA ILE A 81 -8.85 -32.41 -19.22
C ILE A 81 -7.93 -32.10 -18.06
N MET A 82 -8.05 -30.90 -17.49
CA MET A 82 -7.20 -30.45 -16.41
C MET A 82 -7.87 -29.37 -15.57
N GLU A 83 -7.45 -29.29 -14.31
CA GLU A 83 -7.59 -28.12 -13.46
C GLU A 83 -6.22 -27.47 -13.26
N ASN A 84 -6.17 -26.25 -12.73
CA ASN A 84 -4.93 -25.53 -12.49
C ASN A 84 -4.11 -25.18 -13.75
N CYS A 85 -4.77 -24.80 -14.85
CA CYS A 85 -4.08 -24.32 -16.04
C CYS A 85 -3.59 -22.87 -15.83
N GLU A 86 -2.31 -22.67 -15.48
CA GLU A 86 -1.72 -21.35 -15.20
C GLU A 86 -1.83 -20.37 -16.39
N ASP A 87 -1.86 -20.90 -17.62
CA ASP A 87 -1.97 -20.09 -18.84
C ASP A 87 -3.39 -19.61 -19.14
N LEU A 88 -4.41 -20.13 -18.45
CA LEU A 88 -5.82 -19.88 -18.76
C LEU A 88 -6.31 -18.54 -18.18
N ILE A 89 -5.81 -18.12 -17.02
CA ILE A 89 -6.25 -16.90 -16.36
C ILE A 89 -5.07 -16.21 -15.67
N PRO A 90 -4.95 -14.87 -15.68
CA PRO A 90 -3.90 -14.19 -14.94
C PRO A 90 -4.04 -14.37 -13.43
N GLU A 91 -2.93 -14.24 -12.72
CA GLU A 91 -2.85 -14.40 -11.26
C GLU A 91 -3.80 -13.46 -10.51
N TYR A 92 -3.93 -12.21 -10.96
CA TYR A 92 -4.86 -11.25 -10.38
C TYR A 92 -6.35 -11.62 -10.52
N LEU A 93 -6.71 -12.68 -11.25
CA LEU A 93 -8.09 -13.20 -11.34
C LEU A 93 -8.22 -14.63 -10.82
N ASN A 94 -7.21 -15.14 -10.09
CA ASN A 94 -7.17 -16.51 -9.57
C ASN A 94 -8.30 -16.87 -8.59
N PHE A 95 -9.04 -15.88 -8.09
CA PHE A 95 -10.21 -16.08 -7.23
C PHE A 95 -11.46 -16.52 -7.99
N LEU A 96 -11.50 -16.36 -9.32
CA LEU A 96 -12.64 -16.80 -10.12
C LEU A 96 -12.70 -18.32 -10.21
N ASN A 97 -13.88 -18.87 -9.98
CA ASN A 97 -14.15 -20.30 -10.15
C ASN A 97 -14.89 -20.49 -11.47
N GLY A 98 -14.75 -21.66 -12.11
CA GLY A 98 -15.49 -21.84 -13.34
C GLY A 98 -15.18 -23.08 -14.13
N VAL A 99 -15.80 -23.11 -15.31
CA VAL A 99 -15.60 -24.14 -16.32
C VAL A 99 -15.38 -23.46 -17.66
N VAL A 100 -14.43 -23.97 -18.42
CA VAL A 100 -14.24 -23.65 -19.83
C VAL A 100 -14.32 -24.94 -20.61
N ASP A 101 -15.25 -25.04 -21.56
CA ASP A 101 -15.42 -26.21 -22.42
C ASP A 101 -15.23 -25.82 -23.89
N SER A 102 -14.17 -26.32 -24.51
CA SER A 102 -13.82 -26.03 -25.90
C SER A 102 -14.06 -27.22 -26.82
N GLU A 103 -14.50 -26.96 -28.05
CA GLU A 103 -14.72 -28.01 -29.05
C GLU A 103 -13.45 -28.29 -29.90
N ASP A 104 -12.50 -27.34 -29.90
CA ASP A 104 -11.41 -27.23 -30.89
C ASP A 104 -9.99 -27.34 -30.30
N LEU A 105 -9.84 -27.67 -29.02
CA LEU A 105 -8.51 -27.82 -28.43
C LEU A 105 -7.82 -29.12 -28.88
N PRO A 106 -6.64 -29.05 -29.52
CA PRO A 106 -5.88 -30.24 -29.92
C PRO A 106 -5.27 -30.90 -28.69
N LEU A 107 -5.82 -32.05 -28.31
CA LEU A 107 -5.29 -32.86 -27.21
C LEU A 107 -4.11 -33.70 -27.70
N ASN A 108 -3.05 -33.79 -26.88
CA ASN A 108 -2.02 -34.79 -27.09
C ASN A 108 -2.59 -36.21 -26.88
N ILE A 109 -1.82 -37.24 -27.28
CA ILE A 109 -2.24 -38.64 -27.15
C ILE A 109 -2.57 -39.02 -25.70
N SER A 110 -1.88 -38.44 -24.72
CA SER A 110 -2.18 -38.68 -23.29
C SER A 110 -3.41 -37.94 -22.77
N ARG A 111 -3.95 -36.97 -23.53
CA ARG A 111 -5.03 -36.04 -23.12
C ARG A 111 -4.74 -35.27 -21.82
N GLU A 112 -3.48 -35.23 -21.38
CA GLU A 112 -3.06 -34.60 -20.13
C GLU A 112 -2.30 -33.29 -20.36
N MET A 113 -1.72 -33.07 -21.54
CA MET A 113 -0.99 -31.84 -21.86
C MET A 113 -1.43 -31.23 -23.19
N LEU A 114 -1.66 -29.91 -23.18
CA LEU A 114 -2.07 -29.16 -24.36
C LEU A 114 -0.85 -28.84 -25.23
N GLN A 115 -0.92 -29.14 -26.53
CA GLN A 115 0.22 -29.00 -27.44
C GLN A 115 0.46 -27.57 -27.93
N GLN A 116 -0.49 -26.64 -27.75
CA GLN A 116 -0.39 -25.28 -28.30
C GLN A 116 -0.77 -24.16 -27.31
N ASN A 117 0.23 -23.41 -26.86
CA ASN A 117 0.06 -22.24 -25.99
C ASN A 117 -0.67 -21.06 -26.66
N LYS A 118 -0.79 -21.03 -28.00
CA LYS A 118 -1.44 -19.90 -28.71
C LYS A 118 -2.95 -19.87 -28.49
N ILE A 119 -3.63 -21.02 -28.50
CA ILE A 119 -5.08 -21.11 -28.30
C ILE A 119 -5.44 -20.70 -26.88
N LEU A 120 -4.70 -21.21 -25.88
CA LEU A 120 -4.89 -20.82 -24.47
C LEU A 120 -4.77 -19.31 -24.24
N LYS A 121 -3.84 -18.64 -24.92
CA LYS A 121 -3.73 -17.17 -24.87
C LYS A 121 -4.98 -16.45 -25.40
N VAL A 122 -5.63 -16.99 -26.43
CA VAL A 122 -6.89 -16.44 -26.98
C VAL A 122 -8.03 -16.66 -26.00
N ILE A 123 -8.13 -17.86 -25.41
CA ILE A 123 -9.12 -18.16 -24.36
C ILE A 123 -8.91 -17.21 -23.16
N ARG A 124 -7.68 -17.09 -22.66
CA ARG A 124 -7.31 -16.18 -21.57
C ARG A 124 -7.74 -14.75 -21.83
N LYS A 125 -7.48 -14.22 -23.03
CA LYS A 125 -7.91 -12.86 -23.40
C LYS A 125 -9.43 -12.69 -23.31
N ASN A 126 -10.20 -13.68 -23.77
CA ASN A 126 -11.66 -13.65 -23.69
C ASN A 126 -12.16 -13.78 -22.26
N LEU A 127 -11.57 -14.67 -21.44
CA LEU A 127 -11.91 -14.82 -20.03
C LEU A 127 -11.64 -13.53 -19.26
N VAL A 128 -10.49 -12.88 -19.47
CA VAL A 128 -10.18 -11.58 -18.86
C VAL A 128 -11.21 -10.55 -19.29
N LYS A 129 -11.49 -10.40 -20.59
CA LYS A 129 -12.49 -9.46 -21.10
C LYS A 129 -13.85 -9.67 -20.42
N LYS A 130 -14.33 -10.91 -20.37
CA LYS A 130 -15.64 -11.25 -19.78
C LYS A 130 -15.67 -11.08 -18.26
N SER A 131 -14.54 -11.27 -17.58
CA SER A 131 -14.39 -10.98 -16.15
C SER A 131 -14.48 -9.49 -15.87
N LEU A 132 -13.84 -8.65 -16.69
CA LEU A 132 -13.93 -7.20 -16.55
C LEU A 132 -15.34 -6.68 -16.88
N GLU A 133 -16.03 -7.26 -17.86
CA GLU A 133 -17.45 -6.97 -18.13
C GLU A 133 -18.33 -7.32 -16.91
N LEU A 134 -18.09 -8.48 -16.27
CA LEU A 134 -18.79 -8.85 -15.03
C LEU A 134 -18.55 -7.85 -13.90
N PHE A 135 -17.31 -7.36 -13.75
CA PHE A 135 -17.00 -6.34 -12.73
C PHE A 135 -17.66 -5.00 -13.04
N ASP A 136 -17.82 -4.66 -14.32
CA ASP A 136 -18.54 -3.45 -14.75
C ASP A 136 -20.01 -3.54 -14.39
N GLU A 137 -20.67 -4.66 -14.69
CA GLU A 137 -22.05 -4.94 -14.31
C GLU A 137 -22.24 -4.87 -12.78
N LEU A 138 -21.27 -5.40 -12.03
CA LEU A 138 -21.29 -5.30 -10.57
C LEU A 138 -21.24 -3.85 -10.07
N THR A 139 -20.62 -2.90 -10.80
CA THR A 139 -20.60 -1.50 -10.35
C THR A 139 -21.98 -0.84 -10.33
N GLU A 140 -22.96 -1.39 -11.05
CA GLU A 140 -24.34 -0.90 -11.07
C GLU A 140 -25.09 -1.25 -9.77
N ASP A 141 -24.68 -2.32 -9.09
CA ASP A 141 -25.20 -2.73 -7.77
C ASP A 141 -24.20 -2.37 -6.67
N LYS A 142 -24.43 -1.22 -6.02
CA LYS A 142 -23.51 -0.68 -5.00
C LYS A 142 -23.26 -1.65 -3.83
N ASP A 143 -24.27 -2.40 -3.40
CA ASP A 143 -24.16 -3.26 -2.23
C ASP A 143 -23.33 -4.51 -2.54
N ASN A 144 -23.57 -5.12 -3.71
CA ASN A 144 -22.77 -6.27 -4.15
C ASN A 144 -21.36 -5.84 -4.58
N TYR A 145 -21.20 -4.65 -5.18
CA TYR A 145 -19.89 -4.11 -5.50
C TYR A 145 -19.04 -3.86 -4.26
N LYS A 146 -19.65 -3.32 -3.19
CA LYS A 146 -18.95 -3.11 -1.92
C LYS A 146 -18.40 -4.42 -1.37
N LYS A 147 -19.21 -5.49 -1.34
CA LYS A 147 -18.78 -6.83 -0.92
C LYS A 147 -17.67 -7.39 -1.82
N PHE A 148 -17.79 -7.23 -3.14
CA PHE A 148 -16.75 -7.62 -4.09
C PHE A 148 -15.44 -6.89 -3.80
N TYR A 149 -15.49 -5.57 -3.66
CA TYR A 149 -14.29 -4.75 -3.45
C TYR A 149 -13.63 -5.06 -2.11
N GLU A 150 -14.40 -5.22 -1.02
CA GLU A 150 -13.88 -5.58 0.30
C GLU A 150 -13.11 -6.91 0.28
N ASN A 151 -13.55 -7.89 -0.52
CA ASN A 151 -12.91 -9.20 -0.59
C ASN A 151 -11.77 -9.26 -1.61
N PHE A 152 -11.86 -8.55 -2.73
CA PHE A 152 -10.99 -8.73 -3.89
C PHE A 152 -10.27 -7.46 -4.37
N SER A 153 -10.30 -6.36 -3.59
CA SER A 153 -9.57 -5.12 -3.92
C SER A 153 -8.07 -5.36 -4.17
N LYS A 154 -7.43 -6.22 -3.38
CA LYS A 154 -6.02 -6.58 -3.53
C LYS A 154 -5.75 -7.23 -4.88
N ASN A 155 -6.65 -8.08 -5.36
CA ASN A 155 -6.55 -8.68 -6.68
C ASN A 155 -6.69 -7.61 -7.78
N LEU A 156 -7.63 -6.66 -7.67
CA LEU A 156 -7.74 -5.56 -8.62
C LEU A 156 -6.46 -4.71 -8.67
N LYS A 157 -5.89 -4.39 -7.50
CA LYS A 157 -4.64 -3.63 -7.37
C LYS A 157 -3.43 -4.39 -7.91
N LEU A 158 -3.38 -5.71 -7.73
CA LEU A 158 -2.39 -6.58 -8.37
C LEU A 158 -2.54 -6.54 -9.90
N GLY A 159 -3.78 -6.57 -10.40
CA GLY A 159 -4.07 -6.41 -11.82
C GLY A 159 -3.58 -5.08 -12.39
N ILE A 160 -3.71 -3.98 -11.65
CA ILE A 160 -3.11 -2.68 -12.02
C ILE A 160 -1.59 -2.79 -12.13
N HIS A 161 -0.96 -3.50 -11.19
CA HIS A 161 0.47 -3.66 -11.17
C HIS A 161 0.97 -4.46 -12.39
N GLU A 162 0.35 -5.61 -12.68
CA GLU A 162 0.82 -6.60 -13.66
C GLU A 162 0.28 -6.39 -15.08
N ASP A 163 -1.01 -6.09 -15.23
CA ASP A 163 -1.71 -6.09 -16.52
C ASP A 163 -1.74 -4.69 -17.14
N SER A 164 -0.65 -4.35 -17.82
CA SER A 164 -0.54 -3.07 -18.54
C SER A 164 -1.59 -2.86 -19.63
N THR A 165 -2.15 -3.94 -20.20
CA THR A 165 -3.14 -3.86 -21.27
C THR A 165 -4.50 -3.46 -20.73
N ASN A 166 -4.91 -4.03 -19.60
CA ASN A 166 -6.22 -3.78 -18.99
C ASN A 166 -6.19 -2.75 -17.86
N ARG A 167 -5.01 -2.22 -17.50
CA ARG A 167 -4.82 -1.24 -16.42
C ARG A 167 -5.82 -0.10 -16.43
N LYS A 168 -6.09 0.49 -17.60
CA LYS A 168 -7.03 1.61 -17.73
C LYS A 168 -8.44 1.21 -17.27
N LYS A 169 -8.92 0.03 -17.69
CA LYS A 169 -10.24 -0.48 -17.30
C LYS A 169 -10.27 -0.88 -15.82
N LEU A 170 -9.23 -1.55 -15.34
CA LEU A 170 -9.09 -1.91 -13.92
C LEU A 170 -9.11 -0.69 -12.99
N ALA A 171 -8.56 0.45 -13.43
CA ALA A 171 -8.52 1.67 -12.64
C ALA A 171 -9.93 2.25 -12.37
N GLU A 172 -10.90 1.97 -13.25
CA GLU A 172 -12.31 2.35 -13.05
C GLU A 172 -12.95 1.58 -11.88
N PHE A 173 -12.40 0.43 -11.52
CA PHE A 173 -12.86 -0.40 -10.42
C PHE A 173 -12.20 -0.07 -9.07
N LEU A 174 -11.25 0.85 -9.03
CA LEU A 174 -10.64 1.24 -7.77
C LEU A 174 -11.61 2.09 -6.94
N ARG A 175 -11.62 1.87 -5.63
CA ARG A 175 -12.36 2.64 -4.64
C ARG A 175 -11.43 3.02 -3.48
N TYR A 176 -11.49 4.27 -3.06
CA TYR A 176 -10.65 4.80 -2.00
C TYR A 176 -11.44 5.73 -1.10
N HIS A 177 -11.05 5.82 0.16
CA HIS A 177 -11.46 6.94 0.99
C HIS A 177 -10.73 8.21 0.56
N THR A 178 -11.36 9.35 0.73
CA THR A 178 -10.76 10.65 0.43
C THR A 178 -11.01 11.63 1.56
N SER A 179 -10.36 12.79 1.49
CA SER A 179 -10.61 13.90 2.43
C SER A 179 -12.04 14.45 2.37
N SER A 180 -12.81 14.14 1.32
CA SER A 180 -14.17 14.66 1.11
C SER A 180 -15.25 13.57 1.09
N SER A 181 -14.88 12.29 1.09
CA SER A 181 -15.83 11.17 0.98
C SER A 181 -16.46 10.74 2.30
N GLY A 182 -16.04 11.31 3.44
CA GLY A 182 -16.45 10.83 4.76
C GLY A 182 -16.05 9.36 4.93
N ASP A 183 -16.96 8.53 5.43
CA ASP A 183 -16.73 7.10 5.66
C ASP A 183 -16.96 6.22 4.45
N ASP A 184 -17.48 6.77 3.35
CA ASP A 184 -17.64 6.04 2.12
C ASP A 184 -16.34 6.04 1.31
N MET A 185 -16.19 5.02 0.46
CA MET A 185 -15.16 5.02 -0.58
C MET A 185 -15.76 5.55 -1.88
N CYS A 186 -14.97 6.30 -2.64
CA CYS A 186 -15.34 6.74 -3.99
C CYS A 186 -14.36 6.24 -5.05
N SER A 187 -14.83 6.22 -6.28
CA SER A 187 -14.05 5.92 -7.47
C SER A 187 -13.15 7.10 -7.87
N LEU A 188 -12.14 6.81 -8.70
CA LEU A 188 -11.33 7.85 -9.34
C LEU A 188 -12.17 8.75 -10.26
N LYS A 189 -13.20 8.20 -10.93
CA LYS A 189 -14.13 8.97 -11.75
C LYS A 189 -14.92 9.99 -10.92
N GLU A 190 -15.42 9.57 -9.77
CA GLU A 190 -16.12 10.46 -8.83
C GLU A 190 -15.19 11.55 -8.30
N TYR A 191 -13.93 11.23 -7.98
CA TYR A 191 -12.92 12.23 -7.65
C TYR A 191 -12.74 13.25 -8.78
N VAL A 192 -12.52 12.77 -10.02
CA VAL A 192 -12.32 13.63 -11.19
C VAL A 192 -13.53 14.55 -11.42
N SER A 193 -14.74 14.06 -11.20
CA SER A 193 -15.97 14.86 -11.33
C SER A 193 -16.07 16.01 -10.32
N ARG A 194 -15.36 15.92 -9.19
CA ARG A 194 -15.30 16.94 -8.14
C ARG A 194 -14.02 17.79 -8.18
N MET A 195 -13.12 17.53 -9.14
CA MET A 195 -11.91 18.33 -9.29
C MET A 195 -12.27 19.78 -9.59
N LYS A 196 -11.55 20.71 -8.95
CA LYS A 196 -11.69 22.14 -9.27
C LYS A 196 -11.17 22.42 -10.68
N GLU A 197 -11.68 23.47 -11.32
CA GLU A 197 -11.23 23.87 -12.67
C GLU A 197 -9.73 24.15 -12.74
N SER A 198 -9.15 24.72 -11.67
CA SER A 198 -7.70 24.98 -11.56
C SER A 198 -6.87 23.74 -11.24
N GLN A 199 -7.50 22.59 -10.93
CA GLN A 199 -6.83 21.38 -10.50
C GLN A 199 -6.39 20.53 -11.71
N LYS A 200 -5.07 20.35 -11.85
CA LYS A 200 -4.47 19.56 -12.94
C LYS A 200 -4.16 18.11 -12.54
N HIS A 201 -4.03 17.84 -11.25
CA HIS A 201 -3.51 16.59 -10.71
C HIS A 201 -4.48 15.94 -9.72
N ILE A 202 -4.45 14.62 -9.66
CA ILE A 202 -5.12 13.84 -8.62
C ILE A 202 -4.15 13.73 -7.45
N TYR A 203 -4.49 14.33 -6.31
CA TYR A 203 -3.65 14.32 -5.12
C TYR A 203 -3.92 13.07 -4.28
N TYR A 204 -2.87 12.36 -3.88
CA TYR A 204 -2.98 11.19 -3.01
C TYR A 204 -1.90 11.17 -1.94
N ILE A 205 -2.16 10.41 -0.88
CA ILE A 205 -1.19 10.08 0.18
C ILE A 205 -1.27 8.59 0.50
N THR A 206 -0.13 7.97 0.70
CA THR A 206 0.03 6.59 1.16
C THR A 206 0.46 6.57 2.62
N GLY A 207 -0.01 5.57 3.39
CA GLY A 207 0.38 5.38 4.79
C GLY A 207 -0.17 4.09 5.37
N GLU A 208 -0.09 3.92 6.69
CA GLU A 208 -0.52 2.70 7.37
C GLU A 208 -2.02 2.68 7.65
N THR A 209 -2.57 3.81 8.09
CA THR A 209 -3.97 3.91 8.51
C THR A 209 -4.61 5.18 7.98
N ARG A 210 -5.95 5.16 7.84
CA ARG A 210 -6.73 6.31 7.39
C ARG A 210 -6.53 7.51 8.32
N GLU A 211 -6.49 7.27 9.63
CA GLU A 211 -6.28 8.32 10.63
C GLU A 211 -4.90 8.99 10.49
N GLN A 212 -3.84 8.19 10.32
CA GLN A 212 -2.48 8.72 10.15
C GLN A 212 -2.39 9.64 8.94
N VAL A 213 -2.88 9.20 7.77
CA VAL A 213 -2.80 10.01 6.55
C VAL A 213 -3.77 11.18 6.54
N HIS A 214 -4.90 11.06 7.23
CA HIS A 214 -5.87 12.14 7.40
C HIS A 214 -5.28 13.31 8.22
N ASN A 215 -4.53 12.98 9.28
CA ASN A 215 -3.91 13.93 10.20
C ASN A 215 -2.47 14.32 9.80
N SER A 216 -2.01 13.88 8.64
CA SER A 216 -0.65 14.17 8.17
C SER A 216 -0.45 15.65 7.82
N ALA A 217 0.72 16.18 8.15
CA ALA A 217 1.15 17.52 7.76
C ALA A 217 1.08 17.76 6.24
N PHE A 218 1.27 16.70 5.44
CA PHE A 218 1.26 16.79 3.97
C PHE A 218 -0.11 17.16 3.38
N VAL A 219 -1.20 16.89 4.09
CA VAL A 219 -2.56 17.15 3.58
C VAL A 219 -3.15 18.47 4.08
N GLU A 220 -2.50 19.15 5.03
CA GLU A 220 -3.05 20.35 5.68
C GLU A 220 -3.33 21.48 4.67
N ARG A 221 -2.33 21.92 3.91
CA ARG A 221 -2.51 22.99 2.93
C ARG A 221 -3.40 22.57 1.77
N VAL A 222 -3.31 21.29 1.37
CA VAL A 222 -4.13 20.72 0.30
C VAL A 222 -5.61 20.82 0.67
N LYS A 223 -5.96 20.40 1.89
CA LYS A 223 -7.31 20.56 2.46
C LYS A 223 -7.68 22.03 2.67
N LYS A 224 -6.76 22.87 3.15
CA LYS A 224 -7.01 24.31 3.37
C LYS A 224 -7.33 25.05 2.07
N ARG A 225 -6.71 24.67 0.96
CA ARG A 225 -7.05 25.16 -0.39
C ARG A 225 -8.27 24.44 -1.00
N GLY A 226 -8.91 23.55 -0.24
CA GLY A 226 -10.12 22.81 -0.61
C GLY A 226 -9.91 21.80 -1.72
N PHE A 227 -8.70 21.27 -1.89
CA PHE A 227 -8.46 20.15 -2.79
C PHE A 227 -8.72 18.81 -2.09
N GLU A 228 -9.27 17.87 -2.84
CA GLU A 228 -9.54 16.51 -2.36
C GLU A 228 -8.25 15.68 -2.39
N VAL A 229 -8.00 14.86 -1.37
CA VAL A 229 -6.85 13.95 -1.30
C VAL A 229 -7.33 12.52 -1.14
N ILE A 230 -6.81 11.62 -1.96
CA ILE A 230 -7.07 10.17 -1.88
C ILE A 230 -6.20 9.55 -0.79
N TYR A 231 -6.82 8.74 0.07
CA TYR A 231 -6.16 7.99 1.13
C TYR A 231 -5.92 6.54 0.71
N MET A 232 -4.66 6.15 0.71
CA MET A 232 -4.19 4.82 0.34
C MET A 232 -3.50 4.18 1.53
N THR A 233 -4.12 3.13 2.07
CA THR A 233 -3.75 2.58 3.38
C THR A 233 -3.34 1.12 3.32
N GLU A 234 -3.37 0.49 2.14
CA GLU A 234 -2.90 -0.87 1.96
C GLU A 234 -1.48 -0.90 1.38
N PRO A 235 -0.60 -1.83 1.79
CA PRO A 235 0.75 -1.94 1.23
C PRO A 235 0.79 -2.07 -0.29
N ILE A 236 -0.19 -2.78 -0.87
CA ILE A 236 -0.29 -2.96 -2.33
C ILE A 236 -0.61 -1.64 -3.07
N ASP A 237 -1.14 -0.62 -2.39
CA ASP A 237 -1.41 0.68 -3.00
C ASP A 237 -0.13 1.34 -3.51
N GLU A 238 0.97 1.20 -2.78
CA GLU A 238 2.28 1.72 -3.20
C GLU A 238 2.75 1.11 -4.53
N TYR A 239 2.50 -0.19 -4.74
CA TYR A 239 2.81 -0.86 -6.02
C TYR A 239 1.81 -0.48 -7.12
N CYS A 240 0.55 -0.22 -6.75
CA CYS A 240 -0.51 0.20 -7.66
C CYS A 240 -0.21 1.59 -8.25
N VAL A 241 0.09 2.60 -7.41
CA VAL A 241 0.36 3.97 -7.88
C VAL A 241 1.69 4.14 -8.60
N GLN A 242 2.63 3.21 -8.42
CA GLN A 242 3.85 3.18 -9.25
C GLN A 242 3.54 2.92 -10.73
N GLN A 243 2.49 2.14 -11.02
CA GLN A 243 2.08 1.80 -12.37
C GLN A 243 0.95 2.70 -12.89
N LEU A 244 0.04 3.13 -12.00
CA LEU A 244 -1.05 4.04 -12.33
C LEU A 244 -0.58 5.51 -12.32
N LYS A 245 0.09 5.92 -13.40
CA LYS A 245 0.64 7.28 -13.54
C LYS A 245 -0.41 8.35 -13.84
N GLU A 246 -1.47 7.98 -14.55
CA GLU A 246 -2.54 8.88 -14.97
C GLU A 246 -3.90 8.18 -14.94
N TYR A 247 -4.95 8.98 -14.75
CA TYR A 247 -6.35 8.57 -14.87
C TYR A 247 -7.14 9.71 -15.52
N ASP A 248 -7.90 9.41 -16.57
CA ASP A 248 -8.69 10.39 -17.33
C ASP A 248 -7.91 11.65 -17.77
N GLY A 249 -6.65 11.46 -18.20
CA GLY A 249 -5.74 12.54 -18.61
C GLY A 249 -5.19 13.39 -17.46
N LYS A 250 -5.48 13.04 -16.21
CA LYS A 250 -4.94 13.70 -15.01
C LYS A 250 -3.85 12.83 -14.39
N THR A 251 -2.68 13.41 -14.13
CA THR A 251 -1.60 12.67 -13.47
C THR A 251 -1.84 12.55 -11.97
N LEU A 252 -1.41 11.44 -11.39
CA LEU A 252 -1.48 11.21 -9.95
C LEU A 252 -0.22 11.75 -9.28
N VAL A 253 -0.38 12.60 -8.26
CA VAL A 253 0.71 13.25 -7.54
C VAL A 253 0.63 12.93 -6.06
N SER A 254 1.71 12.36 -5.52
CA SER A 254 1.84 12.14 -4.08
C SER A 254 2.13 13.45 -3.37
N VAL A 255 1.38 13.74 -2.32
CA VAL A 255 1.63 14.91 -1.45
C VAL A 255 2.84 14.73 -0.52
N THR A 256 3.45 13.54 -0.48
CA THR A 256 4.64 13.25 0.34
C THR A 256 5.97 13.46 -0.41
N LYS A 257 5.90 13.65 -1.73
CA LYS A 257 7.07 13.92 -2.57
C LYS A 257 7.36 15.42 -2.65
N GLU A 258 8.62 15.77 -2.86
CA GLU A 258 9.07 17.14 -3.11
C GLU A 258 8.35 17.77 -4.32
N GLY A 259 8.36 19.10 -4.46
CA GLY A 259 7.82 19.75 -5.67
C GLY A 259 6.30 19.58 -5.83
N LEU A 260 5.56 19.51 -4.72
CA LEU A 260 4.10 19.53 -4.75
C LEU A 260 3.63 20.92 -5.22
N GLU A 261 3.17 20.98 -6.45
CA GLU A 261 2.56 22.20 -7.00
C GLU A 261 1.06 22.21 -6.65
N LEU A 262 0.70 23.15 -5.79
CA LEU A 262 -0.69 23.52 -5.54
C LEU A 262 -0.97 24.80 -6.34
N PRO A 263 -2.17 24.98 -6.92
CA PRO A 263 -2.57 26.26 -7.50
C PRO A 263 -2.40 27.39 -6.48
N GLU A 264 -1.67 28.44 -6.86
CA GLU A 264 -1.35 29.63 -6.03
C GLU A 264 -1.72 30.89 -6.80
N ASP A 265 -2.12 31.93 -6.07
CA ASP A 265 -2.26 33.27 -6.63
C ASP A 265 -0.88 33.99 -6.72
N GLU A 266 -0.84 35.13 -7.42
CA GLU A 266 0.40 35.87 -7.62
C GLU A 266 0.95 36.51 -6.33
N ASP A 267 0.09 36.77 -5.33
CA ASP A 267 0.52 37.39 -4.07
C ASP A 267 1.13 36.34 -3.13
N GLU A 268 0.59 35.13 -3.10
CA GLU A 268 1.15 33.96 -2.43
C GLU A 268 2.53 33.61 -2.99
N LYS A 269 2.70 33.64 -4.32
CA LYS A 269 4.01 33.44 -4.96
C LYS A 269 5.03 34.48 -4.53
N LYS A 270 4.65 35.77 -4.52
CA LYS A 270 5.55 36.84 -4.05
C LYS A 270 5.92 36.65 -2.58
N LYS A 271 4.94 36.37 -1.72
CA LYS A 271 5.17 36.09 -0.29
C LYS A 271 6.11 34.89 -0.12
N TYR A 272 5.96 33.85 -0.93
CA TYR A 272 6.82 32.67 -0.87
C TYR A 272 8.27 32.99 -1.24
N GLU A 273 8.51 33.80 -2.27
CA GLU A 273 9.87 34.24 -2.63
C GLU A 273 10.49 35.13 -1.55
N GLU A 274 9.73 36.05 -0.95
CA GLU A 274 10.20 36.84 0.19
C GLU A 274 10.57 35.95 1.39
N GLN A 275 9.75 34.94 1.68
CA GLN A 275 10.02 33.98 2.75
C GLN A 275 11.26 33.13 2.46
N LYS A 276 11.49 32.71 1.21
CA LYS A 276 12.72 32.01 0.84
C LYS A 276 13.96 32.86 1.15
N THR A 277 13.96 34.13 0.76
CA THR A 277 15.08 35.04 1.07
C THR A 277 15.24 35.24 2.57
N LYS A 278 14.14 35.46 3.30
CA LYS A 278 14.16 35.67 4.76
C LYS A 278 14.75 34.47 5.51
N PHE A 279 14.47 33.24 5.07
CA PHE A 279 14.90 32.01 5.76
C PHE A 279 16.10 31.32 5.11
N GLU A 280 16.72 31.93 4.09
CA GLU A 280 17.85 31.32 3.35
C GLU A 280 19.02 30.96 4.27
N ASN A 281 19.39 31.86 5.19
CA ASN A 281 20.45 31.62 6.16
C ASN A 281 20.13 30.46 7.10
N LEU A 282 18.90 30.40 7.62
CA LEU A 282 18.46 29.30 8.49
C LEU A 282 18.53 27.96 7.75
N CYS A 283 18.07 27.89 6.50
CA CYS A 283 18.15 26.68 5.69
C CYS A 283 19.60 26.18 5.53
N LYS A 284 20.57 27.09 5.32
CA LYS A 284 22.00 26.74 5.25
C LYS A 284 22.51 26.20 6.58
N VAL A 285 22.24 26.89 7.69
CA VAL A 285 22.63 26.43 9.05
C VAL A 285 22.05 25.06 9.36
N MET A 286 20.77 24.84 9.08
CA MET A 286 20.13 23.54 9.27
C MET A 286 20.75 22.46 8.38
N LYS A 287 21.08 22.78 7.13
CA LYS A 287 21.74 21.84 6.21
C LYS A 287 23.14 21.45 6.68
N ASP A 288 23.88 22.38 7.27
CA ASP A 288 25.22 22.14 7.82
C ASP A 288 25.15 21.28 9.08
N ILE A 289 24.17 21.53 9.96
CA ILE A 289 23.93 20.72 11.16
C ILE A 289 23.53 19.29 10.80
N LEU A 290 22.63 19.14 9.84
CA LEU A 290 22.08 17.84 9.44
C LEU A 290 22.99 17.09 8.47
N ASP A 291 23.96 17.77 7.84
CA ASP A 291 24.97 17.21 6.93
C ASP A 291 24.42 16.09 6.04
N LYS A 292 24.89 14.85 6.18
CA LYS A 292 24.49 13.71 5.35
C LYS A 292 23.09 13.16 5.62
N ARG A 293 22.39 13.64 6.65
CA ARG A 293 21.04 13.17 7.03
C ARG A 293 19.96 13.67 6.08
N VAL A 294 20.16 14.83 5.45
CA VAL A 294 19.26 15.41 4.44
C VAL A 294 20.03 15.93 3.25
N GLU A 295 19.46 15.79 2.05
CA GLU A 295 20.08 16.33 0.84
C GLU A 295 19.89 17.85 0.73
N LYS A 296 18.72 18.37 1.14
CA LYS A 296 18.44 19.81 1.13
C LYS A 296 17.48 20.22 2.24
N VAL A 297 17.58 21.49 2.63
CA VAL A 297 16.61 22.15 3.52
C VAL A 297 16.01 23.31 2.75
N VAL A 298 14.68 23.37 2.65
CA VAL A 298 13.97 24.40 1.86
C VAL A 298 12.72 24.89 2.58
N VAL A 299 12.30 26.12 2.25
CA VAL A 299 11.03 26.67 2.70
C VAL A 299 9.88 26.02 1.95
N SER A 300 8.82 25.66 2.68
CA SER A 300 7.64 25.01 2.13
C SER A 300 6.39 25.86 2.27
N ASN A 301 5.55 25.82 1.24
CA ASN A 301 4.20 26.38 1.22
C ASN A 301 3.12 25.32 1.55
N ARG A 302 3.48 24.02 1.64
CA ARG A 302 2.50 22.94 1.89
C ARG A 302 2.13 22.74 3.35
N LEU A 303 2.93 23.28 4.27
CA LEU A 303 2.74 23.12 5.71
C LEU A 303 1.81 24.21 6.27
N VAL A 304 1.05 23.89 7.31
CA VAL A 304 0.17 24.86 8.01
C VAL A 304 0.50 24.90 9.50
N THR A 305 0.28 23.80 10.22
CA THR A 305 0.44 23.75 11.68
C THR A 305 1.79 23.19 12.09
N SER A 306 2.39 22.36 11.24
CA SER A 306 3.68 21.73 11.52
C SER A 306 4.85 22.69 11.27
N PRO A 307 5.91 22.67 12.09
CA PRO A 307 7.09 23.51 11.90
C PRO A 307 7.95 23.05 10.72
N CYS A 308 8.04 21.75 10.49
CA CYS A 308 8.77 21.15 9.38
C CYS A 308 8.27 19.74 9.07
N CYS A 309 8.66 19.20 7.92
CA CYS A 309 8.40 17.81 7.51
C CYS A 309 9.53 17.25 6.65
N ILE A 310 9.60 15.92 6.55
CA ILE A 310 10.55 15.24 5.66
C ILE A 310 9.84 14.76 4.41
N VAL A 311 10.17 15.35 3.27
CA VAL A 311 9.69 14.86 1.96
C VAL A 311 10.71 13.94 1.32
N THR A 312 10.22 13.01 0.51
CA THR A 312 11.06 12.20 -0.39
C THR A 312 11.27 12.90 -1.71
N SER A 313 12.40 12.61 -2.36
CA SER A 313 12.62 12.99 -3.75
C SER A 313 11.53 12.47 -4.69
N GLN A 314 11.42 13.07 -5.89
CA GLN A 314 10.46 12.63 -6.91
C GLN A 314 10.65 11.16 -7.32
N TYR A 315 11.91 10.72 -7.34
CA TYR A 315 12.33 9.37 -7.67
C TYR A 315 12.74 8.59 -6.42
N GLY A 316 12.66 7.26 -6.48
CA GLY A 316 12.94 6.37 -5.35
C GLY A 316 11.71 6.07 -4.50
N TRP A 317 11.95 5.41 -3.36
CA TRP A 317 10.88 5.00 -2.45
C TRP A 317 10.36 6.11 -1.55
N THR A 318 9.04 6.12 -1.37
CA THR A 318 8.38 6.89 -0.30
C THR A 318 8.76 6.34 1.07
N ALA A 319 8.47 7.07 2.15
CA ALA A 319 8.65 6.57 3.52
C ALA A 319 7.89 5.25 3.75
N ASN A 320 6.63 5.19 3.29
CA ASN A 320 5.80 4.01 3.44
C ASN A 320 6.29 2.83 2.57
N MET A 321 6.77 3.09 1.34
CA MET A 321 7.39 2.04 0.53
C MET A 321 8.69 1.53 1.16
N GLU A 322 9.55 2.42 1.69
CA GLU A 322 10.78 2.03 2.39
C GLU A 322 10.46 1.09 3.57
N ARG A 323 9.42 1.41 4.34
CA ARG A 323 8.94 0.59 5.46
C ARG A 323 8.44 -0.79 5.00
N ILE A 324 7.57 -0.86 4.00
CA ILE A 324 7.06 -2.13 3.42
C ILE A 324 8.23 -2.99 2.95
N MET A 325 9.16 -2.36 2.24
CA MET A 325 10.32 -3.00 1.64
C MET A 325 11.36 -3.45 2.66
N LYS A 326 11.42 -2.81 3.84
CA LYS A 326 12.25 -3.23 4.99
C LYS A 326 11.63 -4.37 5.79
N ALA A 327 10.30 -4.43 5.86
CA ALA A 327 9.58 -5.50 6.56
C ALA A 327 9.58 -6.83 5.78
N GLN A 328 9.96 -6.83 4.50
CA GLN A 328 9.95 -8.02 3.67
C GLN A 328 11.17 -8.94 3.93
N ALA A 329 10.94 -10.06 4.62
CA ALA A 329 11.98 -10.97 5.10
C ALA A 329 12.87 -11.62 4.01
N LEU A 330 12.35 -11.81 2.80
CA LEU A 330 13.07 -12.49 1.70
C LEU A 330 13.88 -11.54 0.81
N ARG A 331 13.96 -10.25 1.16
CA ARG A 331 14.60 -9.25 0.31
C ARG A 331 16.04 -8.98 0.73
N ASP A 332 16.94 -8.95 -0.27
CA ASP A 332 18.34 -8.60 -0.05
C ASP A 332 18.49 -7.11 0.34
N THR A 333 19.09 -6.88 1.51
CA THR A 333 19.39 -5.57 2.08
C THR A 333 20.33 -4.73 1.20
N SER A 334 21.13 -5.35 0.33
CA SER A 334 22.07 -4.65 -0.57
C SER A 334 21.38 -3.70 -1.55
N THR A 335 20.15 -4.04 -1.98
CA THR A 335 19.36 -3.22 -2.92
C THR A 335 18.72 -1.99 -2.28
N MET A 336 18.76 -1.84 -0.96
CA MET A 336 18.15 -0.69 -0.26
C MET A 336 18.90 0.62 -0.49
N GLY A 337 20.24 0.60 -0.52
CA GLY A 337 21.04 1.83 -0.60
C GLY A 337 20.82 2.64 -1.88
N TYR A 338 20.54 1.97 -3.01
CA TYR A 338 20.31 2.62 -4.30
C TYR A 338 18.85 3.07 -4.51
N MET A 339 17.89 2.48 -3.79
CA MET A 339 16.46 2.76 -3.97
C MET A 339 15.86 3.62 -2.86
N ALA A 340 16.56 3.79 -1.74
CA ALA A 340 16.20 4.75 -0.71
C ALA A 340 16.16 6.16 -1.32
N ALA A 341 14.99 6.78 -1.30
CA ALA A 341 14.87 8.14 -1.79
C ALA A 341 15.69 9.08 -0.90
N LYS A 342 16.25 10.10 -1.54
CA LYS A 342 16.90 11.17 -0.81
C LYS A 342 15.83 11.95 -0.04
N LYS A 343 16.20 12.35 1.17
CA LYS A 343 15.32 13.03 2.12
C LYS A 343 15.58 14.53 2.06
N HIS A 344 14.52 15.32 2.07
CA HIS A 344 14.61 16.77 2.13
C HIS A 344 13.78 17.28 3.31
N LEU A 345 14.33 18.25 4.04
CA LEU A 345 13.61 18.92 5.12
C LEU A 345 12.92 20.16 4.56
N GLU A 346 11.60 20.17 4.68
CA GLU A 346 10.75 21.30 4.33
C GLU A 346 10.38 22.05 5.62
N ILE A 347 10.62 23.37 5.69
CA ILE A 347 10.32 24.20 6.86
C ILE A 347 9.12 25.13 6.61
N ASN A 348 8.33 25.36 7.65
CA ASN A 348 7.17 26.25 7.62
C ASN A 348 7.57 27.66 8.11
N PRO A 349 7.64 28.66 7.22
CA PRO A 349 8.09 30.01 7.57
C PRO A 349 7.10 30.79 8.45
N ASP A 350 5.84 30.36 8.50
CA ASP A 350 4.80 30.99 9.33
C ASP A 350 4.79 30.43 10.78
N HIS A 351 5.60 29.40 11.08
CA HIS A 351 5.61 28.76 12.40
C HIS A 351 6.51 29.50 13.40
N SER A 352 6.02 29.71 14.62
CA SER A 352 6.73 30.46 15.68
C SER A 352 8.11 29.86 16.03
N ILE A 353 8.20 28.54 16.15
CA ILE A 353 9.47 27.82 16.37
C ILE A 353 10.48 28.13 15.25
N VAL A 354 10.05 28.17 13.98
CA VAL A 354 10.95 28.37 12.83
C VAL A 354 11.44 29.83 12.80
N ASP A 355 10.59 30.81 13.09
CA ASP A 355 11.03 32.20 13.19
C ASP A 355 11.95 32.44 14.39
N ALA A 356 11.69 31.80 15.54
CA ALA A 356 12.59 31.86 16.70
C ALA A 356 13.95 31.22 16.41
N LEU A 357 13.98 30.08 15.70
CA LEU A 357 15.23 29.45 15.26
C LEU A 357 16.01 30.32 14.29
N ARG A 358 15.33 31.01 13.37
CA ARG A 358 15.97 31.99 12.48
C ARG A 358 16.64 33.09 13.29
N GLN A 359 15.93 33.69 14.24
CA GLN A 359 16.48 34.76 15.08
C GLN A 359 17.70 34.29 15.89
N LYS A 360 17.66 33.07 16.46
CA LYS A 360 18.81 32.50 17.16
C LYS A 360 19.99 32.23 16.23
N ALA A 361 19.75 31.66 15.05
CA ALA A 361 20.80 31.37 14.07
C ALA A 361 21.45 32.65 13.52
N ASP A 362 20.69 33.74 13.39
CA ASP A 362 21.20 35.06 12.99
C ASP A 362 22.04 35.70 14.10
N ALA A 363 21.76 35.41 15.38
CA ALA A 363 22.51 35.91 16.52
C ALA A 363 23.82 35.13 16.75
N ASP A 364 23.75 33.79 16.78
CA ASP A 364 24.92 32.91 16.84
C ASP A 364 24.64 31.57 16.15
N LYS A 365 25.29 31.36 15.01
CA LYS A 365 25.20 30.12 14.22
C LYS A 365 25.84 28.90 14.90
N ASN A 366 26.67 29.10 15.91
CA ASN A 366 27.37 28.03 16.63
C ASN A 366 26.75 27.71 18.00
N ASP A 367 25.59 28.31 18.31
CA ASP A 367 24.87 28.02 19.55
C ASP A 367 24.50 26.52 19.61
N LYS A 368 25.04 25.84 20.63
CA LYS A 368 24.80 24.41 20.88
C LYS A 368 23.31 24.10 21.04
N SER A 369 22.54 25.03 21.62
CA SER A 369 21.09 24.89 21.76
C SER A 369 20.37 24.88 20.41
N VAL A 370 20.83 25.68 19.43
CA VAL A 370 20.28 25.67 18.06
C VAL A 370 20.54 24.33 17.39
N LYS A 371 21.75 23.78 17.55
CA LYS A 371 22.10 22.46 17.00
C LYS A 371 21.21 21.35 17.55
N ASP A 372 21.01 21.32 18.87
CA ASP A 372 20.18 20.30 19.52
C ASP A 372 18.70 20.42 19.13
N LEU A 373 18.17 21.65 19.06
CA LEU A 373 16.79 21.91 18.62
C LEU A 373 16.56 21.53 17.15
N VAL A 374 17.52 21.81 16.26
CA VAL A 374 17.43 21.41 14.85
C VAL A 374 17.43 19.90 14.71
N MET A 375 18.28 19.19 15.47
CA MET A 375 18.28 17.72 15.47
C MET A 375 16.97 17.13 16.00
N LEU A 376 16.42 17.69 17.08
CA LEU A 376 15.13 17.28 17.60
C LEU A 376 14.01 17.48 16.56
N LEU A 377 13.96 18.65 15.93
CA LEU A 377 12.96 18.95 14.92
C LEU A 377 13.07 17.98 13.74
N PHE A 378 14.30 17.65 13.33
CA PHE A 378 14.55 16.70 12.27
C PHE A 378 14.05 15.28 12.62
N GLU A 379 14.41 14.74 13.79
CA GLU A 379 13.97 13.40 14.21
C GLU A 379 12.46 13.33 14.43
N SER A 380 11.87 14.38 15.01
CA SER A 380 10.41 14.50 15.16
C SER A 380 9.71 14.55 13.80
N SER A 381 10.33 15.23 12.82
CA SER A 381 9.83 15.30 11.43
C SER A 381 9.98 13.97 10.70
N LEU A 382 11.06 13.21 10.93
CA LEU A 382 11.21 11.86 10.40
C LEU A 382 10.07 10.96 10.88
N LEU A 383 9.80 10.95 12.18
CA LEU A 383 8.74 10.13 12.78
C LEU A 383 7.36 10.52 12.24
N SER A 384 7.01 11.80 12.27
CA SER A 384 5.72 12.30 11.76
C SER A 384 5.55 12.12 10.25
N SER A 385 6.64 12.01 9.49
CA SER A 385 6.62 11.71 8.05
C SER A 385 6.65 10.21 7.74
N GLY A 386 6.63 9.35 8.75
CA GLY A 386 6.54 7.89 8.60
C GLY A 386 7.88 7.17 8.36
N PHE A 387 9.02 7.82 8.64
CA PHE A 387 10.33 7.18 8.59
C PHE A 387 10.68 6.53 9.93
N THR A 388 11.44 5.43 9.85
CA THR A 388 12.07 4.82 11.02
C THR A 388 13.29 5.63 11.44
N LEU A 389 13.43 5.85 12.75
CA LEU A 389 14.64 6.45 13.33
C LEU A 389 15.81 5.46 13.25
N GLU A 390 17.01 5.99 12.97
CA GLU A 390 18.23 5.18 12.94
C GLU A 390 18.60 4.65 14.32
N ASP A 391 18.49 5.51 15.34
CA ASP A 391 18.76 5.19 16.74
C ASP A 391 17.68 5.79 17.64
N PRO A 392 16.65 5.00 18.01
CA PRO A 392 15.61 5.44 18.92
C PRO A 392 16.13 5.80 20.32
N GLY A 393 17.25 5.21 20.77
CA GLY A 393 17.84 5.47 22.08
C GLY A 393 18.43 6.87 22.17
N VAL A 394 19.17 7.31 21.14
CA VAL A 394 19.71 8.68 21.07
C VAL A 394 18.60 9.73 21.06
N PHE A 395 17.51 9.47 20.33
CA PHE A 395 16.34 10.35 20.32
C PHE A 395 15.69 10.45 21.71
N ALA A 396 15.49 9.31 22.38
CA ALA A 396 14.93 9.27 23.73
C ALA A 396 15.80 10.04 24.73
N SER A 397 17.12 9.85 24.69
CA SER A 397 18.07 10.58 25.54
C SER A 397 17.99 12.10 25.33
N ARG A 398 17.80 12.56 24.09
CA ARG A 398 17.61 13.99 23.78
C ARG A 398 16.30 14.53 24.32
N ILE A 399 15.22 13.75 24.26
CA ILE A 399 13.93 14.11 24.89
C ILE A 399 14.10 14.21 26.41
N TYR A 400 14.72 13.22 27.04
CA TYR A 400 14.94 13.23 28.49
C TYR A 400 15.76 14.45 28.94
N ARG A 401 16.79 14.83 28.18
CA ARG A 401 17.56 16.06 28.44
C ARG A 401 16.70 17.32 28.39
N MET A 402 15.79 17.42 27.42
CA MET A 402 14.89 18.58 27.35
C MET A 402 13.81 18.59 28.44
N ILE A 403 13.34 17.42 28.86
CA ILE A 403 12.43 17.30 30.00
C ILE A 403 13.16 17.75 31.27
N LYS A 404 14.41 17.32 31.48
CA LYS A 404 15.26 17.79 32.59
C LYS A 404 15.38 19.31 32.59
N LEU A 405 15.78 19.91 31.46
CA LEU A 405 15.87 21.37 31.30
C LEU A 405 14.52 22.08 31.57
N GLY A 406 13.41 21.52 31.07
CA GLY A 406 12.07 22.09 31.28
C GLY A 406 11.59 22.00 32.73
N LEU A 407 12.09 21.03 33.49
CA LEU A 407 11.84 20.86 34.93
C LEU A 407 12.89 21.58 35.80
N GLY A 408 13.91 22.18 35.21
CA GLY A 408 15.02 22.82 35.94
C GLY A 408 15.97 21.83 36.62
N ILE A 409 16.07 20.60 36.10
CA ILE A 409 17.03 19.58 36.53
C ILE A 409 18.30 19.77 35.69
N ASP A 410 19.42 20.11 36.33
CA ASP A 410 20.71 20.26 35.65
C ASP A 410 21.30 18.88 35.29
N ASP A 411 22.02 18.82 34.16
CA ASP A 411 22.65 17.59 33.67
C ASP A 411 23.78 17.05 34.58
N ASP A 412 24.08 17.72 35.69
CA ASP A 412 25.07 17.31 36.69
C ASP A 412 24.61 16.12 37.56
N ASP A 413 23.35 15.68 37.42
CA ASP A 413 22.81 14.47 38.07
C ASP A 413 23.35 13.14 37.49
N GLU A 414 24.33 13.16 36.58
CA GLU A 414 25.08 11.94 36.19
C GLU A 414 26.14 11.52 37.22
N ALA A 415 26.24 12.20 38.37
CA ALA A 415 27.07 11.79 39.51
C ALA A 415 26.24 11.21 40.68
N ALA A 416 25.47 10.14 40.43
CA ALA A 416 24.87 9.32 41.49
C ALA A 416 24.79 7.83 41.13
N VAL A 417 25.67 7.36 40.25
CA VAL A 417 25.93 5.93 40.06
C VAL A 417 27.42 5.65 40.33
N GLU A 418 27.93 6.16 41.45
CA GLU A 418 29.14 5.63 42.07
C GLU A 418 28.76 5.13 43.48
N GLU A 419 29.04 3.84 43.70
CA GLU A 419 29.22 3.18 45.00
C GLU A 419 28.01 2.99 45.92
N THR A 420 27.12 2.06 45.55
CA THR A 420 26.54 1.14 46.55
C THR A 420 26.62 -0.31 46.04
N VAL A 421 27.85 -0.81 45.94
CA VAL A 421 28.11 -2.26 45.94
C VAL A 421 29.08 -2.55 47.09
N GLU A 422 28.68 -2.16 48.30
CA GLU A 422 29.29 -2.74 49.50
C GLU A 422 28.45 -3.95 49.92
N ALA A 423 29.12 -5.10 49.81
CA ALA A 423 28.95 -6.35 50.50
C ALA A 423 27.76 -6.50 51.46
N ASP A 424 26.83 -7.38 51.09
CA ASP A 424 26.20 -8.31 52.03
C ASP A 424 26.24 -9.71 51.40
N GLU A 425 27.39 -10.36 51.53
CA GLU A 425 27.49 -11.81 51.47
C GLU A 425 26.90 -12.37 52.77
N GLU A 426 25.63 -12.79 52.74
CA GLU A 426 25.12 -13.82 53.66
C GLU A 426 23.94 -14.55 53.00
N MET A 427 24.26 -15.52 52.12
CA MET A 427 23.33 -16.61 51.83
C MET A 427 23.44 -17.67 52.94
N PRO A 428 22.33 -18.14 53.53
CA PRO A 428 22.38 -19.17 54.55
C PRO A 428 22.72 -20.54 53.94
N PRO A 429 23.41 -21.43 54.69
CA PRO A 429 23.88 -22.70 54.16
C PRO A 429 22.72 -23.67 53.95
N LEU A 430 22.68 -24.31 52.77
CA LEU A 430 21.84 -25.47 52.51
C LEU A 430 22.65 -26.73 52.85
N GLU A 431 22.30 -27.37 53.96
CA GLU A 431 22.71 -28.74 54.30
C GLU A 431 21.60 -29.75 53.94
N GLY A 432 22.05 -30.93 53.47
CA GLY A 432 21.27 -32.17 53.27
C GLY A 432 21.28 -32.63 51.80
N ASP A 433 22.30 -33.37 51.35
CA ASP A 433 22.40 -34.86 51.33
C ASP A 433 21.26 -35.51 50.51
N ASP A 434 21.43 -36.46 49.60
CA ASP A 434 22.56 -37.25 49.15
C ASP A 434 22.13 -37.95 47.83
N GLU A 435 23.13 -38.37 47.06
CA GLU A 435 23.15 -39.53 46.15
C GLU A 435 21.86 -39.93 45.38
N ASP A 436 21.83 -39.71 44.06
CA ASP A 436 21.62 -40.85 43.15
C ASP A 436 22.17 -40.60 41.73
N ALA A 437 23.12 -41.43 41.35
CA ALA A 437 23.70 -41.49 40.02
C ALA A 437 23.08 -42.67 39.25
N SER A 438 22.20 -42.40 38.28
CA SER A 438 21.89 -43.34 37.18
C SER A 438 21.21 -42.55 36.04
N ARG A 439 21.85 -42.37 34.87
CA ARG A 439 22.02 -43.27 33.72
C ARG A 439 20.71 -43.53 32.95
N MET A 440 20.79 -43.37 31.61
CA MET A 440 19.81 -43.71 30.55
C MET A 440 18.64 -42.71 30.37
N GLU A 441 18.14 -42.38 29.18
CA GLU A 441 18.29 -42.95 27.83
C GLU A 441 17.79 -41.91 26.78
N GLU A 442 18.29 -42.02 25.54
CA GLU A 442 17.68 -41.44 24.33
C GLU A 442 16.34 -42.11 24.01
N VAL A 443 15.33 -41.32 23.61
CA VAL A 443 14.28 -41.50 22.56
C VAL A 443 13.15 -40.49 22.86
N ASP A 444 12.50 -39.79 21.94
CA ASP A 444 12.36 -39.84 20.48
C ASP A 444 12.19 -38.40 19.93
#